data_AF-A0A6N4W5B3-F1
#
_entry.id   AF-A0A6N4W5B3-F1
#
_cell.length_a   1.000
_cell.length_b   1.000
_cell.length_c   1.000
_cell.angle_alpha   90.00
_cell.angle_beta   90.00
_cell.angle_gamma   90.00
#
_symmetry.space_group_name_H-M   'P 1'
#
loop_
_entity.id
_entity.type
_entity.pdbx_description
1 polymer ?
#
loop_
_entity_poly.entity_id
_entity_poly.type
_entity_poly.pdbx_seq_one_letter_code
_entity_poly.pdbx_strand_id
1 'polypeptide(L)'
;MLKHAALATVVSAALIAAAPPGRAATVLTLEGGLVGMQHLLHFTPHQLRGDLCASPNRCQPVDYFALPGGAFTDQGAANVRAAIAGLPADEQVVLFGHSQGGQVIYSDLRTWAADPAHAPDPARVSWVSIGNPENPYGGRRLSTDGKGVTWLPPDTAYRGTEVIRQYDGWADWPDDTSNLLAVANAVVGMFTTHTAYWNVDLNDPRNVRYTPDVNGAPGMVTYVWVPNDTLPLVAWAGPLAPALDNALRPIVEKAYHRPVEIPDPTPPASAATATRSARADSRPTSRPAKAANAHKVTRAHTAARSTGSSARRQ
;
A
#
# COMPACT_ATOMS: atom_id res chain seq x y z
N MET A 1 -19.57 29.78 12.64
CA MET A 1 -18.57 30.00 11.58
C MET A 1 -17.37 29.10 11.86
N LEU A 2 -17.42 27.83 11.45
CA LEU A 2 -16.28 26.92 11.56
C LEU A 2 -15.54 26.90 10.22
N LYS A 3 -14.31 27.40 10.23
CA LYS A 3 -13.41 27.42 9.08
C LYS A 3 -13.03 25.98 8.75
N HIS A 4 -13.34 25.57 7.53
CA HIS A 4 -12.85 24.32 6.95
C HIS A 4 -11.34 24.46 6.75
N ALA A 5 -10.55 23.75 7.55
CA ALA A 5 -9.13 23.59 7.29
C ALA A 5 -9.00 22.59 6.14
N ALA A 6 -8.58 23.07 4.97
CA ALA A 6 -8.22 22.22 3.85
C ALA A 6 -7.02 21.35 4.28
N LEU A 7 -7.25 20.04 4.43
CA LEU A 7 -6.17 19.07 4.61
C LEU A 7 -5.38 19.04 3.29
N ALA A 8 -4.12 19.47 3.35
CA ALA A 8 -3.20 19.32 2.24
C ALA A 8 -2.93 17.83 2.04
N THR A 9 -3.41 17.26 0.93
CA THR A 9 -3.04 15.92 0.49
C THR A 9 -1.57 15.93 0.06
N VAL A 10 -0.69 15.56 0.99
CA VAL A 10 0.70 15.25 0.65
C VAL A 10 0.68 13.93 -0.11
N VAL A 11 0.90 14.00 -1.43
CA VAL A 11 1.19 12.81 -2.25
C VAL A 11 2.60 12.35 -1.86
N SER A 12 2.71 11.62 -0.76
CA SER A 12 3.93 10.93 -0.39
C SER A 12 4.12 9.76 -1.36
N ALA A 13 5.21 9.77 -2.13
CA ALA A 13 5.70 8.59 -2.82
C ALA A 13 6.17 7.57 -1.77
N ALA A 14 5.23 6.82 -1.20
CA ALA A 14 5.54 5.78 -0.25
C ALA A 14 6.19 4.61 -1.00
N LEU A 15 7.44 4.32 -0.66
CA LEU A 15 8.16 3.13 -1.08
C LEU A 15 7.37 1.90 -0.62
N ILE A 16 7.09 0.98 -1.55
CA ILE A 16 6.60 -0.36 -1.22
C ILE A 16 7.56 -0.95 -0.18
N ALA A 17 7.04 -1.67 0.81
CA ALA A 17 7.87 -2.43 1.75
C ALA A 17 8.64 -3.52 0.98
N ALA A 18 9.77 -3.10 0.40
CA ALA A 18 10.71 -3.91 -0.34
C ALA A 18 12.06 -3.81 0.35
N ALA A 19 12.87 -4.86 0.20
CA ALA A 19 14.24 -4.85 0.69
C ALA A 19 15.00 -3.63 0.11
N PRO A 20 15.95 -3.05 0.87
CA PRO A 20 16.81 -1.98 0.36
C PRO A 20 17.46 -2.41 -0.96
N PRO A 21 17.57 -1.52 -1.96
CA PRO A 21 18.18 -1.87 -3.25
C PRO A 21 19.61 -2.40 -3.03
N GLY A 22 19.85 -3.67 -3.41
CA GLY A 22 21.17 -4.31 -3.36
C GLY A 22 21.31 -5.54 -2.46
N ARG A 23 20.29 -5.94 -1.69
CA ARG A 23 20.28 -7.22 -0.95
C ARG A 23 19.12 -8.10 -1.41
N ALA A 24 19.43 -9.32 -1.81
CA ALA A 24 18.45 -10.39 -1.95
C ALA A 24 17.73 -10.61 -0.61
N ALA A 25 16.42 -10.79 -0.63
CA ALA A 25 15.65 -11.15 0.55
C ALA A 25 15.05 -12.56 0.40
N THR A 26 14.96 -13.28 1.51
CA THR A 26 14.03 -14.41 1.60
C THR A 26 12.63 -13.86 1.85
N VAL A 27 11.72 -14.21 0.95
CA VAL A 27 10.31 -13.84 1.05
C VAL A 27 9.55 -15.04 1.58
N LEU A 28 9.15 -14.99 2.85
CA LEU A 28 8.35 -16.03 3.47
C LEU A 28 6.90 -15.87 3.03
N THR A 29 6.40 -16.81 2.23
CA THR A 29 5.05 -16.73 1.65
C THR A 29 4.04 -17.53 2.47
N LEU A 30 2.88 -16.91 2.72
CA LEU A 30 1.84 -17.40 3.62
C LEU A 30 0.51 -17.51 2.85
N GLU A 31 -0.01 -18.73 2.76
CA GLU A 31 -1.17 -19.05 1.94
C GLU A 31 -2.49 -18.85 2.70
N GLY A 32 -3.49 -18.26 2.03
CA GLY A 32 -4.86 -18.16 2.52
C GLY A 32 -5.77 -19.20 1.88
N GLY A 33 -6.76 -19.73 2.63
CA GLY A 33 -7.88 -20.50 2.06
C GLY A 33 -7.55 -21.87 1.46
N LEU A 34 -6.29 -22.30 1.43
CA LEU A 34 -5.85 -23.62 0.94
C LEU A 34 -5.77 -24.69 2.04
N VAL A 35 -6.83 -24.86 2.86
CA VAL A 35 -6.84 -25.79 4.02
C VAL A 35 -6.20 -27.15 3.68
N GLY A 36 -5.07 -27.47 4.33
CA GLY A 36 -4.35 -28.74 4.15
C GLY A 36 -3.61 -28.94 2.82
N MET A 37 -3.68 -28.00 1.87
CA MET A 37 -3.05 -28.10 0.54
C MET A 37 -1.82 -27.20 0.36
N GLN A 38 -1.39 -26.51 1.41
CA GLN A 38 -0.29 -25.54 1.40
C GLN A 38 1.00 -26.18 0.90
N HIS A 39 1.28 -27.40 1.35
CA HIS A 39 2.46 -28.18 0.96
C HIS A 39 2.45 -28.68 -0.50
N LEU A 40 1.32 -28.49 -1.21
CA LEU A 40 1.13 -28.95 -2.61
C LEU A 40 0.95 -27.78 -3.58
N LEU A 41 0.31 -26.70 -3.12
CA LEU A 41 -0.06 -25.55 -3.93
C LEU A 41 0.35 -24.26 -3.22
N HIS A 42 1.13 -23.45 -3.92
CA HIS A 42 1.56 -22.13 -3.46
C HIS A 42 1.11 -21.09 -4.48
N PHE A 43 0.12 -20.25 -4.13
CA PHE A 43 -0.37 -19.20 -5.03
C PHE A 43 0.03 -17.81 -4.57
N THR A 44 0.27 -17.60 -3.26
CA THR A 44 0.80 -16.35 -2.73
C THR A 44 2.05 -15.88 -3.48
N PRO A 45 3.06 -16.74 -3.80
CA PRO A 45 4.23 -16.34 -4.57
C PRO A 45 3.94 -15.71 -5.95
N HIS A 46 2.78 -16.04 -6.55
CA HIS A 46 2.38 -15.57 -7.86
C HIS A 46 1.47 -14.33 -7.81
N GLN A 47 1.12 -13.86 -6.61
CA GLN A 47 0.34 -12.64 -6.45
C GLN A 47 1.18 -11.39 -6.74
N LEU A 48 0.53 -10.27 -7.03
CA LEU A 48 1.22 -9.01 -7.39
C LEU A 48 2.22 -9.19 -8.54
N ARG A 49 1.80 -9.94 -9.57
CA ARG A 49 2.59 -10.37 -10.74
C ARG A 49 3.83 -11.24 -10.43
N GLY A 50 3.96 -11.71 -9.19
CA GLY A 50 5.15 -12.39 -8.70
C GLY A 50 6.32 -11.44 -8.42
N ASP A 51 6.09 -10.13 -8.43
CA ASP A 51 7.15 -9.11 -8.31
C ASP A 51 7.97 -9.27 -7.02
N LEU A 52 7.33 -9.69 -5.91
CA LEU A 52 8.02 -9.93 -4.64
C LEU A 52 8.96 -11.14 -4.70
N CYS A 53 8.62 -12.17 -5.49
CA CYS A 53 9.41 -13.38 -5.67
C CYS A 53 10.43 -13.30 -6.81
N ALA A 54 10.42 -12.21 -7.57
CA ALA A 54 11.36 -12.01 -8.67
C ALA A 54 12.79 -11.86 -8.15
N SER A 55 13.75 -12.32 -8.96
CA SER A 55 15.18 -12.14 -8.66
C SER A 55 15.50 -10.65 -8.40
N PRO A 56 16.29 -10.32 -7.37
CA PRO A 56 17.17 -11.21 -6.60
C PRO A 56 16.52 -11.91 -5.40
N ASN A 57 15.23 -11.73 -5.14
CA ASN A 57 14.57 -12.37 -4.01
C ASN A 57 14.38 -13.87 -4.22
N ARG A 58 14.22 -14.61 -3.12
CA ARG A 58 13.87 -16.02 -3.10
C ARG A 58 12.63 -16.23 -2.27
N CYS A 59 11.56 -16.74 -2.88
CA CYS A 59 10.37 -17.13 -2.14
C CYS A 59 10.54 -18.49 -1.47
N GLN A 60 10.11 -18.56 -0.22
CA GLN A 60 10.08 -19.76 0.59
C GLN A 60 8.70 -19.86 1.26
N PRO A 61 7.90 -20.89 0.96
CA PRO A 61 6.64 -21.08 1.64
C PRO A 61 6.84 -21.47 3.10
N VAL A 62 5.93 -21.01 3.96
CA VAL A 62 5.82 -21.47 5.35
C VAL A 62 4.53 -22.26 5.48
N ASP A 63 4.65 -23.55 5.75
CA ASP A 63 3.51 -24.44 5.88
C ASP A 63 2.80 -24.25 7.23
N TYR A 64 1.48 -24.15 7.19
CA TYR A 64 0.60 -24.21 8.34
C TYR A 64 -0.80 -24.62 7.88
N PHE A 65 -1.64 -25.07 8.80
CA PHE A 65 -3.00 -25.47 8.47
C PHE A 65 -3.88 -24.22 8.30
N ALA A 66 -4.05 -23.74 7.06
CA ALA A 66 -4.76 -22.50 6.76
C ALA A 66 -6.30 -22.62 6.82
N LEU A 67 -6.81 -23.14 7.93
CA LEU A 67 -8.23 -23.12 8.25
C LEU A 67 -8.57 -21.85 9.04
N PRO A 68 -9.59 -21.06 8.64
CA PRO A 68 -9.99 -19.86 9.36
C PRO A 68 -10.26 -20.13 10.85
N GLY A 69 -9.45 -19.53 11.72
CA GLY A 69 -9.58 -19.63 13.17
C GLY A 69 -8.29 -19.22 13.90
N GLY A 70 -8.46 -18.57 15.07
CA GLY A 70 -7.35 -17.97 15.81
C GLY A 70 -6.22 -18.93 16.13
N ALA A 71 -6.53 -20.16 16.57
CA ALA A 71 -5.51 -21.16 16.91
C ALA A 71 -4.62 -21.55 15.71
N PHE A 72 -5.20 -21.64 14.51
CA PHE A 72 -4.45 -21.97 13.30
C PHE A 72 -3.62 -20.79 12.80
N THR A 73 -4.14 -19.57 12.94
CA THR A 73 -3.40 -18.34 12.67
C THR A 73 -2.19 -18.21 13.61
N ASP A 74 -2.38 -18.46 14.92
CA ASP A 74 -1.32 -18.39 15.92
C ASP A 74 -0.25 -19.49 15.71
N GLN A 75 -0.67 -20.68 15.28
CA GLN A 75 0.26 -21.74 14.87
C GLN A 75 1.06 -21.36 13.63
N GLY A 76 0.42 -20.75 12.63
CA GLY A 76 1.10 -20.21 11.46
C GLY A 76 2.17 -19.18 11.83
N ALA A 77 1.84 -18.27 12.77
CA ALA A 77 2.77 -17.27 13.27
C ALA A 77 3.96 -17.91 14.00
N ALA A 78 3.72 -18.94 14.82
CA ALA A 78 4.81 -19.71 15.43
C ALA A 78 5.74 -20.35 14.38
N ASN A 79 5.19 -20.87 13.29
CA ASN A 79 5.98 -21.46 12.19
C ASN A 79 6.79 -20.38 11.44
N VAL A 80 6.24 -19.18 11.25
CA VAL A 80 6.97 -18.04 10.66
C VAL A 80 8.14 -17.64 11.55
N ARG A 81 7.95 -17.50 12.86
CA ARG A 81 9.05 -17.19 13.79
C ARG A 81 10.15 -18.25 13.75
N ALA A 82 9.78 -19.53 13.68
CA ALA A 82 10.76 -20.62 13.52
C ALA A 82 11.52 -20.52 12.18
N ALA A 83 10.83 -20.18 11.08
CA ALA A 83 11.46 -19.98 9.78
C ALA A 83 12.45 -18.81 9.80
N ILE A 84 12.08 -17.66 10.39
CA ILE A 84 12.98 -16.50 10.55
C ILE A 84 14.22 -16.86 11.37
N ALA A 85 14.06 -17.62 12.45
CA ALA A 85 15.15 -18.06 13.30
C ALA A 85 16.12 -19.03 12.60
N GLY A 86 15.64 -19.78 11.59
CA GLY A 86 16.47 -20.66 10.77
C GLY A 86 17.24 -19.95 9.66
N LEU A 87 16.93 -18.68 9.37
CA LEU A 87 17.63 -17.89 8.35
C LEU A 87 18.87 -17.19 8.93
N PRO A 88 19.94 -16.98 8.13
CA PRO A 88 21.09 -16.16 8.49
C PRO A 88 20.69 -14.79 9.07
N ALA A 89 21.41 -14.34 10.10
CA ALA A 89 21.05 -13.14 10.85
C ALA A 89 21.14 -11.84 10.01
N ASP A 90 21.98 -11.81 8.99
CA ASP A 90 22.17 -10.69 8.07
C ASP A 90 21.24 -10.73 6.84
N GLU A 91 20.46 -11.80 6.69
CA GLU A 91 19.50 -11.95 5.60
C GLU A 91 18.24 -11.13 5.85
N GLN A 92 17.85 -10.33 4.84
CA GLN A 92 16.60 -9.58 4.86
C GLN A 92 15.43 -10.55 4.68
N VAL A 93 14.37 -10.32 5.45
CA VAL A 93 13.15 -11.13 5.39
C VAL A 93 11.97 -10.24 5.00
N VAL A 94 11.19 -10.70 4.04
CA VAL A 94 9.88 -10.12 3.70
C VAL A 94 8.82 -11.16 4.01
N LEU A 95 7.86 -10.83 4.86
CA LEU A 95 6.66 -11.65 5.02
C LEU A 95 5.66 -11.29 3.93
N PHE A 96 5.16 -12.26 3.19
CA PHE A 96 4.15 -12.03 2.16
C PHE A 96 2.93 -12.94 2.37
N GLY A 97 1.78 -12.35 2.73
CA GLY A 97 0.59 -13.11 3.09
C GLY A 97 -0.65 -12.75 2.28
N HIS A 98 -1.41 -13.76 1.88
CA HIS A 98 -2.74 -13.58 1.30
C HIS A 98 -3.83 -14.02 2.27
N SER A 99 -4.88 -13.21 2.44
CA SER A 99 -6.06 -13.55 3.24
C SER A 99 -5.68 -13.95 4.68
N GLN A 100 -5.85 -15.23 5.07
CA GLN A 100 -5.39 -15.72 6.37
C GLN A 100 -3.87 -15.56 6.57
N GLY A 101 -3.06 -15.64 5.53
CA GLY A 101 -1.62 -15.34 5.62
C GLY A 101 -1.34 -13.93 6.11
N GLY A 102 -2.18 -12.95 5.78
CA GLY A 102 -2.12 -11.60 6.35
C GLY A 102 -2.45 -11.58 7.85
N GLN A 103 -3.40 -12.41 8.30
CA GLN A 103 -3.72 -12.57 9.73
C GLN A 103 -2.57 -13.22 10.50
N VAL A 104 -1.86 -14.16 9.87
CA VAL A 104 -0.65 -14.78 10.43
C VAL A 104 0.43 -13.70 10.66
N ILE A 105 0.68 -12.85 9.65
CA ILE A 105 1.58 -11.71 9.77
C ILE A 105 1.14 -10.79 10.93
N TYR A 106 -0.15 -10.45 11.00
CA TYR A 106 -0.65 -9.58 12.05
C TYR A 106 -0.53 -10.22 13.45
N SER A 107 -0.65 -11.55 13.57
CA SER A 107 -0.42 -12.26 14.82
C SER A 107 1.04 -12.17 15.27
N ASP A 108 2.00 -12.31 14.35
CA ASP A 108 3.42 -12.07 14.63
C ASP A 108 3.69 -10.62 15.03
N LEU A 109 3.17 -9.64 14.30
CA LEU A 109 3.37 -8.22 14.60
C LEU A 109 2.82 -7.85 15.99
N ARG A 110 1.67 -8.41 16.39
CA ARG A 110 1.13 -8.26 17.75
C ARG A 110 2.03 -8.93 18.80
N THR A 111 2.53 -10.12 18.51
CA THR A 111 3.44 -10.86 19.40
C THR A 111 4.73 -10.06 19.63
N TRP A 112 5.33 -9.53 18.57
CA TRP A 112 6.55 -8.74 18.62
C TRP A 112 6.36 -7.38 19.30
N ALA A 113 5.19 -6.75 19.14
CA ALA A 113 4.85 -5.54 19.88
C ALA A 113 4.70 -5.80 21.39
N ALA A 114 4.19 -6.98 21.78
CA ALA A 114 4.02 -7.36 23.18
C ALA A 114 5.33 -7.76 23.87
N ASP A 115 6.29 -8.32 23.12
CA ASP A 115 7.64 -8.67 23.63
C ASP A 115 8.75 -8.21 22.67
N PRO A 116 9.06 -6.90 22.62
CA PRO A 116 10.05 -6.36 21.70
C PRO A 116 11.48 -6.87 21.97
N ALA A 117 11.77 -7.33 23.19
CA ALA A 117 13.11 -7.80 23.58
C ALA A 117 13.50 -9.11 22.87
N HIS A 118 12.51 -9.93 22.49
CA HIS A 118 12.70 -11.19 21.77
C HIS A 118 12.21 -11.13 20.31
N ALA A 119 11.81 -9.95 19.85
CA ALA A 119 11.35 -9.74 18.49
C ALA A 119 12.53 -9.61 17.49
N PRO A 120 12.36 -9.99 16.21
CA PRO A 120 13.38 -9.75 15.19
C PRO A 120 13.70 -8.26 15.04
N ASP A 121 14.93 -7.91 14.64
CA ASP A 121 15.28 -6.52 14.31
C ASP A 121 14.30 -5.94 13.26
N PRO A 122 13.59 -4.83 13.54
CA PRO A 122 12.69 -4.19 12.59
C PRO A 122 13.37 -3.73 11.29
N ALA A 123 14.69 -3.56 11.25
CA ALA A 123 15.44 -3.29 10.03
C ALA A 123 15.62 -4.56 9.15
N ARG A 124 15.54 -5.75 9.75
CA ARG A 124 15.69 -7.04 9.07
C ARG A 124 14.39 -7.53 8.45
N VAL A 125 13.26 -7.25 9.09
CA VAL A 125 11.95 -7.79 8.69
C VAL A 125 11.03 -6.69 8.16
N SER A 126 10.44 -6.92 7.00
CA SER A 126 9.34 -6.11 6.45
C SER A 126 8.20 -7.02 6.00
N TRP A 127 7.05 -6.45 5.65
CA TRP A 127 5.91 -7.28 5.26
C TRP A 127 5.04 -6.64 4.18
N VAL A 128 4.41 -7.51 3.40
CA VAL A 128 3.33 -7.20 2.46
C VAL A 128 2.18 -8.15 2.73
N SER A 129 0.98 -7.62 2.81
CA SER A 129 -0.23 -8.40 3.02
C SER A 129 -1.27 -7.98 1.99
N ILE A 130 -1.99 -8.95 1.44
CA ILE A 130 -3.01 -8.74 0.41
C ILE A 130 -4.33 -9.39 0.84
N GLY A 131 -5.42 -8.62 0.75
CA GLY A 131 -6.75 -9.12 1.06
C GLY A 131 -6.92 -9.52 2.52
N ASN A 132 -6.27 -8.86 3.47
CA ASN A 132 -6.31 -9.26 4.87
C ASN A 132 -7.67 -8.94 5.53
N PRO A 133 -8.39 -9.92 6.09
CA PRO A 133 -9.63 -9.68 6.82
C PRO A 133 -9.44 -8.94 8.16
N GLU A 134 -8.21 -8.82 8.65
CA GLU A 134 -7.86 -8.09 9.87
C GLU A 134 -7.40 -6.65 9.62
N ASN A 135 -7.53 -6.08 8.42
CA ASN A 135 -7.17 -4.67 8.21
C ASN A 135 -8.26 -3.72 8.77
N PRO A 136 -7.90 -2.58 9.40
CA PRO A 136 -8.86 -1.73 10.09
C PRO A 136 -9.77 -0.87 9.19
N TYR A 137 -9.59 -0.91 7.87
CA TYR A 137 -10.30 -0.04 6.92
C TYR A 137 -11.20 -0.85 5.98
N GLY A 138 -12.02 -1.72 6.55
CA GLY A 138 -12.96 -2.59 5.82
C GLY A 138 -12.68 -4.09 5.97
N GLY A 139 -11.70 -4.50 6.78
CA GLY A 139 -11.46 -5.91 7.08
C GLY A 139 -12.65 -6.57 7.76
N ARG A 140 -13.08 -7.71 7.21
CA ARG A 140 -14.17 -8.54 7.74
C ARG A 140 -13.64 -9.88 8.24
N ARG A 141 -13.09 -9.90 9.45
CA ARG A 141 -12.70 -11.14 10.14
C ARG A 141 -13.95 -11.92 10.56
N LEU A 142 -14.02 -13.20 10.20
CA LEU A 142 -14.92 -14.14 10.87
C LEU A 142 -14.34 -14.41 12.26
N SER A 143 -14.88 -13.75 13.30
CA SER A 143 -14.51 -14.04 14.68
C SER A 143 -15.03 -15.42 15.07
N THR A 144 -14.20 -16.45 14.98
CA THR A 144 -14.53 -17.83 15.39
C THR A 144 -13.90 -18.21 16.73
N ASP A 145 -13.04 -17.36 17.29
CA ASP A 145 -12.25 -17.62 18.52
C ASP A 145 -12.74 -16.84 19.74
N GLY A 146 -13.81 -16.05 19.62
CA GLY A 146 -14.39 -15.26 20.70
C GLY A 146 -13.53 -14.09 21.18
N LYS A 147 -12.37 -13.82 20.57
CA LYS A 147 -11.40 -12.80 21.00
C LYS A 147 -11.69 -11.39 20.47
N GLY A 148 -12.85 -11.18 19.84
CA GLY A 148 -13.13 -9.93 19.12
C GLY A 148 -12.16 -9.73 17.95
N VAL A 149 -12.28 -8.60 17.25
CA VAL A 149 -11.33 -8.25 16.20
C VAL A 149 -10.13 -7.56 16.86
N THR A 150 -8.96 -8.19 16.82
CA THR A 150 -7.72 -7.55 17.27
C THR A 150 -7.02 -6.97 16.05
N TRP A 151 -7.13 -5.66 15.87
CA TRP A 151 -6.45 -4.95 14.79
C TRP A 151 -4.93 -4.96 14.98
N LEU A 152 -4.18 -4.67 13.90
CA LEU A 152 -2.76 -4.39 14.00
C LEU A 152 -2.52 -3.15 14.88
N PRO A 153 -1.57 -3.16 15.83
CA PRO A 153 -1.18 -1.97 16.56
C PRO A 153 -0.72 -0.88 15.59
N PRO A 154 -1.27 0.35 15.66
CA PRO A 154 -0.94 1.41 14.71
C PRO A 154 0.54 1.81 14.78
N ASP A 155 1.20 1.60 15.92
CA ASP A 155 2.59 1.91 16.24
C ASP A 155 3.55 0.73 16.05
N THR A 156 3.20 -0.25 15.21
CA THR A 156 4.12 -1.35 14.87
C THR A 156 5.49 -0.82 14.41
N ALA A 157 6.57 -1.46 14.87
CA ALA A 157 7.93 -1.09 14.51
C ALA A 157 8.32 -1.53 13.08
N TYR A 158 7.57 -2.47 12.48
CA TYR A 158 7.93 -3.13 11.23
C TYR A 158 7.29 -2.42 10.03
N ARG A 159 8.11 -2.13 9.02
CA ARG A 159 7.64 -1.52 7.77
C ARG A 159 6.72 -2.48 7.02
N GLY A 160 5.53 -1.99 6.68
CA GLY A 160 4.46 -2.79 6.11
C GLY A 160 3.76 -2.17 4.92
N THR A 161 3.26 -3.01 4.03
CA THR A 161 2.30 -2.63 2.99
C THR A 161 1.07 -3.53 3.05
N GLU A 162 -0.10 -2.95 3.33
CA GLU A 162 -1.38 -3.65 3.30
C GLU A 162 -2.12 -3.28 2.02
N VAL A 163 -2.37 -4.26 1.16
CA VAL A 163 -2.92 -4.06 -0.19
C VAL A 163 -4.36 -4.56 -0.24
N ILE A 164 -5.25 -3.64 -0.53
CA ILE A 164 -6.70 -3.83 -0.47
C ILE A 164 -7.26 -3.60 -1.87
N ARG A 165 -7.85 -4.61 -2.50
CA ARG A 165 -8.61 -4.38 -3.74
C ARG A 165 -9.97 -3.82 -3.40
N GLN A 166 -10.38 -2.77 -4.11
CA GLN A 166 -11.69 -2.16 -3.94
C GLN A 166 -12.79 -3.22 -4.12
N TYR A 167 -13.69 -3.29 -3.14
CA TYR A 167 -14.78 -4.27 -3.03
C TYR A 167 -14.35 -5.72 -2.79
N ASP A 168 -13.12 -5.99 -2.38
CA ASP A 168 -12.80 -7.29 -1.80
C ASP A 168 -13.65 -7.50 -0.54
N GLY A 169 -14.64 -8.40 -0.59
CA GLY A 169 -15.58 -8.59 0.52
C GLY A 169 -14.97 -9.08 1.83
N TRP A 170 -13.71 -9.49 1.84
CA TRP A 170 -12.99 -9.78 3.07
C TRP A 170 -12.13 -8.62 3.56
N ALA A 171 -11.63 -7.76 2.68
CA ALA A 171 -10.65 -6.72 3.03
C ALA A 171 -11.17 -5.28 2.87
N ASP A 172 -12.28 -5.09 2.18
CA ASP A 172 -12.92 -3.82 1.86
C ASP A 172 -14.44 -4.01 1.93
N TRP A 173 -14.93 -4.33 3.12
CA TRP A 173 -16.35 -4.48 3.43
C TRP A 173 -17.00 -3.12 3.71
N PRO A 174 -18.26 -2.87 3.26
CA PRO A 174 -18.95 -1.60 3.51
C PRO A 174 -19.23 -1.37 5.00
N ASP A 175 -19.01 -0.14 5.45
CA ASP A 175 -19.35 0.32 6.80
C ASP A 175 -20.87 0.40 7.01
N ASP A 176 -21.60 0.93 6.02
CA ASP A 176 -23.07 0.96 6.04
C ASP A 176 -23.66 -0.33 5.45
N THR A 177 -23.89 -1.30 6.32
CA THR A 177 -24.51 -2.58 5.95
C THR A 177 -26.01 -2.50 5.68
N SER A 178 -26.66 -1.35 5.90
CA SER A 178 -28.06 -1.13 5.50
C SER A 178 -28.20 -0.90 3.99
N ASN A 179 -27.11 -0.49 3.33
CA ASN A 179 -27.01 -0.42 1.89
C ASN A 179 -26.82 -1.83 1.30
N LEU A 180 -27.93 -2.53 1.10
CA LEU A 180 -27.92 -3.92 0.62
C LEU A 180 -27.25 -4.10 -0.74
N LEU A 181 -27.23 -3.06 -1.59
CA LEU A 181 -26.54 -3.10 -2.88
C LEU A 181 -25.02 -3.17 -2.68
N ALA A 182 -24.49 -2.35 -1.77
CA ALA A 182 -23.07 -2.39 -1.43
C ALA A 182 -22.67 -3.71 -0.78
N VAL A 183 -23.52 -4.24 0.12
CA VAL A 183 -23.32 -5.56 0.73
C VAL A 183 -23.32 -6.67 -0.33
N ALA A 184 -24.30 -6.69 -1.24
CA ALA A 184 -24.35 -7.66 -2.33
C ALA A 184 -23.11 -7.58 -3.23
N ASN A 185 -22.67 -6.36 -3.56
CA ASN A 185 -21.45 -6.14 -4.33
C ASN A 185 -20.20 -6.67 -3.61
N ALA A 186 -20.04 -6.39 -2.32
CA ALA A 186 -18.94 -6.92 -1.51
C ALA A 186 -19.00 -8.46 -1.40
N VAL A 187 -20.17 -9.06 -1.25
CA VAL A 187 -20.34 -10.53 -1.25
C VAL A 187 -19.88 -11.14 -2.58
N VAL A 188 -20.24 -10.55 -3.72
CA VAL A 188 -19.72 -11.01 -5.03
C VAL A 188 -18.20 -10.81 -5.09
N GLY A 189 -17.71 -9.67 -4.60
CA GLY A 189 -16.27 -9.37 -4.50
C GLY A 189 -15.50 -10.35 -3.61
N MET A 190 -16.14 -10.92 -2.59
CA MET A 190 -15.59 -11.94 -1.70
C MET A 190 -15.12 -13.19 -2.45
N PHE A 191 -15.80 -13.54 -3.55
CA PHE A 191 -15.48 -14.72 -4.36
C PHE A 191 -14.70 -14.39 -5.63
N THR A 192 -14.85 -13.16 -6.15
CA THR A 192 -14.28 -12.75 -7.45
C THR A 192 -13.06 -11.84 -7.30
N THR A 193 -13.13 -10.86 -6.40
CA THR A 193 -12.09 -9.84 -6.23
C THR A 193 -11.00 -10.33 -5.29
N HIS A 194 -11.37 -10.99 -4.20
CA HIS A 194 -10.47 -11.52 -3.19
C HIS A 194 -9.44 -12.54 -3.72
N THR A 195 -9.84 -13.31 -4.73
CA THR A 195 -9.02 -14.36 -5.36
C THR A 195 -8.16 -13.82 -6.50
N ALA A 196 -8.28 -12.53 -6.84
CA ALA A 196 -7.72 -11.95 -8.06
C ALA A 196 -6.71 -10.82 -7.77
N TYR A 197 -5.64 -11.13 -7.04
CA TYR A 197 -4.50 -10.22 -6.80
C TYR A 197 -3.31 -10.47 -7.73
N TRP A 198 -3.35 -11.52 -8.55
CA TRP A 198 -2.23 -11.98 -9.38
C TRP A 198 -1.76 -10.96 -10.40
N ASN A 199 -2.63 -10.11 -10.95
CA ASN A 199 -2.23 -9.09 -11.94
C ASN A 199 -2.09 -7.67 -11.37
N VAL A 200 -2.12 -7.52 -10.05
CA VAL A 200 -2.02 -6.20 -9.42
C VAL A 200 -0.59 -5.67 -9.56
N ASP A 201 -0.43 -4.53 -10.23
CA ASP A 201 0.80 -3.76 -10.22
C ASP A 201 0.75 -2.78 -9.04
N LEU A 202 1.59 -2.98 -8.02
CA LEU A 202 1.66 -2.03 -6.91
C LEU A 202 2.11 -0.64 -7.36
N ASN A 203 2.87 -0.52 -8.44
CA ASN A 203 3.33 0.76 -8.98
C ASN A 203 2.32 1.44 -9.91
N ASP A 204 1.14 0.84 -10.14
CA ASP A 204 0.08 1.49 -10.92
C ASP A 204 -0.25 2.86 -10.29
N PRO A 205 -0.15 3.97 -11.05
CA PRO A 205 -0.43 5.31 -10.55
C PRO A 205 -1.88 5.52 -10.13
N ARG A 206 -2.80 4.60 -10.50
CA ARG A 206 -4.20 4.60 -10.05
C ARG A 206 -4.35 4.12 -8.60
N ASN A 207 -3.37 3.39 -8.07
CA ASN A 207 -3.42 2.93 -6.69
C ASN A 207 -3.40 4.11 -5.71
N VAL A 208 -4.34 4.11 -4.77
CA VAL A 208 -4.46 5.16 -3.76
C VAL A 208 -3.76 4.71 -2.48
N ARG A 209 -2.90 5.57 -1.93
CA ARG A 209 -2.04 5.24 -0.78
C ARG A 209 -2.40 6.07 0.43
N TYR A 210 -2.30 5.46 1.60
CA TYR A 210 -2.48 6.11 2.88
C TYR A 210 -1.49 5.57 3.90
N THR A 211 -0.83 6.47 4.62
CA THR A 211 0.01 6.12 5.76
C THR A 211 -0.52 6.91 6.95
N PRO A 212 -1.11 6.27 7.97
CA PRO A 212 -1.63 6.97 9.13
C PRO A 212 -0.49 7.62 9.92
N ASP A 213 -0.76 8.79 10.50
CA ASP A 213 0.15 9.42 11.44
C ASP A 213 0.10 8.72 12.80
N VAL A 214 1.28 8.50 13.38
CA VAL A 214 1.49 7.91 14.69
C VAL A 214 2.42 8.83 15.47
N ASN A 215 1.94 9.38 16.59
CA ASN A 215 2.70 10.30 17.45
C ASN A 215 3.28 11.53 16.71
N GLY A 216 2.55 12.05 15.72
CA GLY A 216 2.95 13.25 14.97
C GLY A 216 3.95 13.01 13.84
N ALA A 217 4.20 11.75 13.45
CA ALA A 217 4.99 11.38 12.29
C ALA A 217 4.29 10.27 11.49
N PRO A 218 4.60 10.09 10.19
CA PRO A 218 4.06 8.97 9.42
C PRO A 218 4.41 7.62 10.06
N GLY A 219 3.41 6.76 10.23
CA GLY A 219 3.57 5.40 10.76
C GLY A 219 4.34 4.46 9.81
N MET A 220 4.51 3.22 10.26
CA MET A 220 5.28 2.21 9.50
C MET A 220 4.46 1.45 8.45
N VAL A 221 3.14 1.58 8.46
CA VAL A 221 2.23 0.82 7.59
C VAL A 221 1.67 1.72 6.50
N THR A 222 1.82 1.30 5.25
CA THR A 222 1.17 1.95 4.11
C THR A 222 0.03 1.07 3.62
N TYR A 223 -1.18 1.62 3.61
CA TYR A 223 -2.36 1.01 3.02
C TYR A 223 -2.44 1.43 1.56
N VAL A 224 -2.70 0.46 0.67
CA VAL A 224 -2.77 0.65 -0.77
C VAL A 224 -4.10 0.11 -1.26
N TRP A 225 -5.01 1.01 -1.65
CA TRP A 225 -6.21 0.60 -2.37
C TRP A 225 -5.92 0.48 -3.86
N VAL A 226 -6.29 -0.68 -4.40
CA VAL A 226 -6.25 -0.98 -5.83
C VAL A 226 -7.67 -0.83 -6.36
N PRO A 227 -7.97 0.22 -7.15
CA PRO A 227 -9.30 0.44 -7.69
C PRO A 227 -9.76 -0.74 -8.56
N ASN A 228 -11.07 -1.01 -8.55
CA ASN A 228 -11.66 -2.01 -9.41
C ASN A 228 -12.40 -1.33 -10.57
N ASP A 229 -12.04 -1.68 -11.81
CA ASP A 229 -12.58 -1.05 -13.02
C ASP A 229 -14.08 -1.26 -13.18
N THR A 230 -14.64 -2.29 -12.56
CA THR A 230 -16.08 -2.59 -12.59
C THR A 230 -16.51 -3.17 -11.26
N LEU A 231 -17.67 -2.73 -10.76
CA LEU A 231 -18.35 -3.29 -9.60
C LEU A 231 -18.48 -4.81 -9.77
N PRO A 232 -17.98 -5.61 -8.83
CA PRO A 232 -18.12 -7.07 -8.86
C PRO A 232 -19.54 -7.53 -9.18
N LEU A 233 -20.55 -6.84 -8.64
CA LEU A 233 -21.97 -7.16 -8.83
C LEU A 233 -22.42 -7.15 -10.31
N VAL A 234 -21.80 -6.33 -11.16
CA VAL A 234 -22.24 -6.13 -12.56
C VAL A 234 -21.21 -6.60 -13.58
N ALA A 235 -20.05 -7.08 -13.15
CA ALA A 235 -18.96 -7.51 -14.04
C ALA A 235 -19.37 -8.63 -15.02
N TRP A 236 -20.37 -9.44 -14.67
CA TRP A 236 -20.92 -10.49 -15.52
C TRP A 236 -21.76 -9.96 -16.70
N ALA A 237 -22.17 -8.68 -16.68
CA ALA A 237 -23.10 -8.10 -17.66
C ALA A 237 -22.47 -7.78 -19.03
N GLY A 238 -21.22 -8.19 -19.26
CA GLY A 238 -20.54 -8.03 -20.54
C GLY A 238 -20.51 -6.57 -21.01
N PRO A 239 -20.92 -6.26 -22.25
CA PRO A 239 -20.90 -4.90 -22.78
C PRO A 239 -21.76 -3.88 -22.01
N LEU A 240 -22.73 -4.32 -21.21
CA LEU A 240 -23.57 -3.44 -20.38
C LEU A 240 -22.91 -3.06 -19.05
N ALA A 241 -21.86 -3.77 -18.64
CA ALA A 241 -21.23 -3.59 -17.34
C ALA A 241 -20.78 -2.14 -17.07
N PRO A 242 -20.16 -1.39 -18.02
CA PRO A 242 -19.76 0.00 -17.77
C PRO A 242 -20.93 0.94 -17.49
N ALA A 243 -22.08 0.73 -18.15
CA ALA A 243 -23.27 1.56 -17.93
C ALA A 243 -23.91 1.28 -16.58
N LEU A 244 -23.99 0.00 -16.20
CA LEU A 244 -24.50 -0.42 -14.90
C LEU A 244 -23.56 0.01 -13.76
N ASP A 245 -22.25 -0.10 -13.98
CA ASP A 245 -21.23 0.39 -13.05
C ASP A 245 -21.43 1.87 -12.76
N ASN A 246 -21.47 2.71 -13.80
CA ASN A 246 -21.66 4.15 -13.67
C ASN A 246 -22.98 4.53 -12.95
N ALA A 247 -24.04 3.74 -13.16
CA ALA A 247 -25.31 3.97 -12.50
C ALA A 247 -25.31 3.57 -11.02
N LEU A 248 -24.66 2.46 -10.68
CA LEU A 248 -24.73 1.84 -9.35
C LEU A 248 -23.56 2.23 -8.43
N ARG A 249 -22.39 2.52 -8.97
CA ARG A 249 -21.17 2.85 -8.19
C ARG A 249 -21.39 4.03 -7.23
N PRO A 250 -22.04 5.14 -7.61
CA PRO A 250 -22.32 6.21 -6.66
C PRO A 250 -23.24 5.80 -5.49
N ILE A 251 -24.09 4.77 -5.68
CA ILE A 251 -24.94 4.23 -4.62
C ILE A 251 -24.13 3.28 -3.75
N VAL A 252 -23.30 2.43 -4.36
CA VAL A 252 -22.42 1.49 -3.65
C VAL A 252 -21.39 2.24 -2.81
N GLU A 253 -20.70 3.23 -3.37
CA GLU A 253 -19.64 3.99 -2.70
C GLU A 253 -20.12 4.77 -1.46
N LYS A 254 -21.41 5.14 -1.38
CA LYS A 254 -21.98 5.78 -0.18
C LYS A 254 -21.88 4.91 1.07
N ALA A 255 -21.72 3.60 0.92
CA ALA A 255 -21.62 2.69 2.04
C ALA A 255 -20.19 2.53 2.59
N TYR A 256 -19.19 3.13 1.96
CA TYR A 256 -17.78 2.98 2.30
C TYR A 256 -17.21 4.28 2.86
N HIS A 257 -16.58 4.21 4.02
CA HIS A 257 -15.93 5.31 4.73
C HIS A 257 -14.45 5.00 4.91
N ARG A 258 -13.70 5.13 3.81
CA ARG A 258 -12.25 4.93 3.78
C ARG A 258 -11.52 6.20 4.24
N PRO A 259 -10.28 6.11 4.73
CA PRO A 259 -9.45 7.29 5.04
C PRO A 259 -9.00 8.05 3.79
N VAL A 260 -9.32 7.54 2.59
CA VAL A 260 -9.00 8.13 1.30
C VAL A 260 -10.21 8.07 0.37
N GLU A 261 -10.26 8.99 -0.59
CA GLU A 261 -11.18 8.88 -1.71
C GLU A 261 -10.54 8.03 -2.82
N ILE A 262 -11.27 7.02 -3.30
CA ILE A 262 -10.87 6.23 -4.46
C ILE A 262 -11.53 6.85 -5.70
N PRO A 263 -10.76 7.44 -6.63
CA PRO A 263 -11.33 7.98 -7.85
C PRO A 263 -12.05 6.88 -8.65
N ASP A 264 -13.23 7.23 -9.17
CA ASP A 264 -13.92 6.37 -10.13
C ASP A 264 -13.01 6.15 -11.35
N PRO A 265 -12.68 4.89 -11.71
CA PRO A 265 -11.83 4.59 -12.86
C PRO A 265 -12.54 4.86 -14.20
N THR A 266 -13.87 4.89 -14.24
CA THR A 266 -14.68 5.05 -15.45
C THR A 266 -15.76 6.13 -15.30
N PRO A 267 -15.43 7.36 -14.88
CA PRO A 267 -16.45 8.35 -14.55
C PRO A 267 -17.31 8.68 -15.77
N PRO A 268 -18.62 8.98 -15.58
CA PRO A 268 -19.48 9.45 -16.66
C PRO A 268 -18.84 10.62 -17.41
N ALA A 269 -19.02 10.70 -18.73
CA ALA A 269 -18.39 11.73 -19.57
C ALA A 269 -18.66 13.18 -19.09
N SER A 270 -19.80 13.42 -18.45
CA SER A 270 -20.14 14.71 -17.83
C SER A 270 -19.27 15.03 -16.61
N ALA A 271 -18.93 14.04 -15.78
CA ALA A 271 -18.08 14.18 -14.61
C ALA A 271 -16.59 14.32 -14.99
N ALA A 272 -16.13 13.57 -16.00
CA ALA A 272 -14.74 13.63 -16.48
C ALA A 272 -14.34 15.04 -16.99
N THR A 273 -15.30 15.76 -17.58
CA THR A 273 -15.10 17.14 -18.09
C THR A 273 -14.98 18.15 -16.93
N ALA A 274 -15.76 17.98 -15.86
CA ALA A 274 -15.70 18.83 -14.68
C ALA A 274 -14.35 18.70 -13.94
N THR A 275 -13.84 17.47 -13.77
CA THR A 275 -12.53 17.23 -13.14
C THR A 275 -11.37 17.81 -13.95
N ARG A 276 -11.45 17.75 -15.29
CA ARG A 276 -10.45 18.40 -16.18
C ARG A 276 -10.49 19.93 -16.08
N SER A 277 -11.68 20.53 -15.98
CA SER A 277 -11.83 21.99 -15.82
C SER A 277 -11.26 22.47 -14.48
N ALA A 278 -11.56 21.77 -13.38
CA ALA A 278 -11.03 22.11 -12.06
C ALA A 278 -9.49 21.99 -11.98
N ARG A 279 -8.90 21.04 -12.72
CA ARG A 279 -7.45 20.87 -12.81
C ARG A 279 -6.77 21.91 -13.73
N ALA A 280 -7.51 22.51 -14.66
CA ALA A 280 -7.01 23.60 -15.51
C ALA A 280 -6.98 24.95 -14.77
N ASP A 281 -7.98 25.21 -13.91
CA ASP A 281 -8.09 26.46 -13.13
C ASP A 281 -7.11 26.56 -11.96
N SER A 282 -6.45 25.46 -11.58
CA SER A 282 -5.46 25.41 -10.49
C SER A 282 -4.01 25.60 -10.95
N ARG A 283 -3.78 25.94 -12.22
CA ARG A 283 -2.43 26.24 -12.73
C ARG A 283 -2.04 27.68 -12.32
N PRO A 284 -0.95 27.90 -11.56
CA PRO A 284 -0.58 29.24 -11.14
C PRO A 284 -0.12 30.06 -12.34
N THR A 285 -0.83 31.16 -12.62
CA THR A 285 -0.40 32.15 -13.60
C THR A 285 0.81 32.91 -13.06
N SER A 286 2.02 32.39 -13.30
CA SER A 286 3.25 33.15 -13.07
C SER A 286 3.41 34.18 -14.19
N ARG A 287 3.16 35.45 -13.86
CA ARG A 287 3.44 36.60 -14.72
C ARG A 287 4.96 36.83 -14.71
N PRO A 288 5.67 36.88 -15.85
CA PRO A 288 7.11 37.08 -15.84
C PRO A 288 7.45 38.52 -15.48
N ALA A 289 8.23 38.71 -14.41
CA ALA A 289 8.84 40.00 -14.09
C ALA A 289 10.01 40.26 -15.06
N LYS A 290 9.94 41.37 -15.80
CA LYS A 290 11.05 41.86 -16.65
C LYS A 290 12.21 42.30 -15.75
N ALA A 291 13.35 41.64 -15.90
CA ALA A 291 14.64 42.13 -15.41
C ALA A 291 15.09 43.32 -16.26
N ALA A 292 15.42 44.44 -15.61
CA ALA A 292 16.12 45.56 -16.23
C ALA A 292 17.47 45.74 -15.51
N ASN A 293 18.54 45.32 -16.16
CA ASN A 293 19.90 45.72 -15.82
C ASN A 293 20.45 46.50 -17.02
N ALA A 294 20.66 47.80 -16.84
CA ALA A 294 21.37 48.64 -17.78
C ALA A 294 22.60 49.24 -17.09
N HIS A 295 23.76 48.83 -17.59
CA HIS A 295 25.06 49.41 -17.29
C HIS A 295 25.11 50.91 -17.61
N LYS A 296 25.80 51.68 -16.76
CA LYS A 296 26.52 52.87 -17.23
C LYS A 296 27.92 52.91 -16.62
N VAL A 297 28.89 52.80 -17.52
CA VAL A 297 30.33 52.92 -17.34
C VAL A 297 30.70 54.41 -17.25
N THR A 298 31.55 54.77 -16.30
CA THR A 298 32.34 56.02 -16.35
C THR A 298 33.81 55.75 -16.03
N ARG A 299 34.61 56.00 -17.09
CA ARG A 299 36.05 56.23 -17.25
C ARG A 299 36.99 56.20 -16.02
N ALA A 300 37.98 55.31 -16.14
CA ALA A 300 39.44 55.50 -16.12
C ALA A 300 40.06 56.67 -15.33
N HIS A 301 40.94 56.31 -14.37
CA HIS A 301 42.23 56.97 -14.19
C HIS A 301 43.33 55.94 -13.83
N THR A 302 44.41 56.03 -14.61
CA THR A 302 45.73 55.39 -14.55
C THR A 302 46.47 55.51 -13.21
N ALA A 303 47.16 54.45 -12.80
CA ALA A 303 48.64 54.39 -12.77
C ALA A 303 49.13 53.06 -12.16
N ALA A 304 49.86 52.28 -12.95
CA ALA A 304 50.65 51.14 -12.50
C ALA A 304 52.11 51.59 -12.28
N ARG A 305 52.75 51.07 -11.23
CA ARG A 305 54.18 51.26 -10.96
C ARG A 305 54.74 49.95 -10.39
N SER A 306 55.50 49.21 -11.18
CA SER A 306 56.45 48.19 -10.67
C SER A 306 57.60 48.09 -11.68
N THR A 307 58.77 48.61 -11.27
CA THR A 307 59.98 47.86 -10.87
C THR A 307 60.64 47.11 -12.02
N GLY A 308 61.82 47.61 -12.39
CA GLY A 308 62.64 47.06 -13.45
C GLY A 308 63.64 46.00 -13.01
N SER A 309 64.40 45.64 -14.05
CA SER A 309 65.71 45.00 -14.06
C SER A 309 65.78 43.49 -13.85
N SER A 310 65.68 42.81 -14.99
CA SER A 310 66.41 41.59 -15.34
C SER A 310 67.93 41.77 -15.17
N ALA A 311 68.60 40.76 -14.61
CA ALA A 311 69.82 40.17 -15.19
C ALA A 311 70.30 38.92 -14.40
N ARG A 312 70.41 37.78 -15.11
CA ARG A 312 71.52 36.77 -15.14
C ARG A 312 72.12 36.28 -13.80
N ARG A 313 72.36 34.99 -13.58
CA ARG A 313 72.85 33.89 -14.44
C ARG A 313 72.75 32.57 -13.63
N GLN A 314 72.64 31.46 -14.38
CA GLN A 314 72.73 30.04 -14.01
C GLN A 314 71.48 29.44 -13.36
#